data_AF-A0A1B0GSC4-F1
#
_entry.id   AF-A0A1B0GSC4-F1
#
_cell.length_a   1.000
_cell.length_b   1.000
_cell.length_c   1.000
_cell.angle_alpha   90.00
_cell.angle_beta   90.00
_cell.angle_gamma   90.00
#
_symmetry.space_group_name_H-M   'P 1'
#
loop_
_entity.id
_entity.type
_entity.pdbx_description
1 polymer ?
#
loop_
_entity_poly.entity_id
_entity_poly.type
_entity_poly.pdbx_seq_one_letter_code
_entity_poly.pdbx_strand_id
1 'polypeptide(L)'
;MATTVTLEKCGHNKGYKGLDNCRFCPGSQCCVEDGPESIDSIIDMDAVCKRVTTLGLDVSVTISQDAGRYLCDFTYYTSLYQGRGRSAFVHVPPLGKPYNADQLGRALRAIIEEMLGVLEQA
;
A
#
# COMPACT_ATOMS: atom_id res chain seq x y z
N MET A 1 -13.79 -8.84 6.48
CA MET A 1 -13.22 -8.60 5.14
C MET A 1 -13.00 -7.11 4.99
N ALA A 2 -11.96 -6.68 4.29
CA ALA A 2 -11.74 -5.27 4.01
C ALA A 2 -12.91 -4.70 3.20
N THR A 3 -13.37 -3.50 3.55
CA THR A 3 -14.50 -2.81 2.91
C THR A 3 -14.10 -1.49 2.26
N THR A 4 -12.85 -1.06 2.45
CA THR A 4 -12.30 0.19 1.95
C THR A 4 -11.05 -0.08 1.12
N VAL A 5 -10.73 0.83 0.20
CA VAL A 5 -9.41 0.89 -0.44
C VAL A 5 -8.45 1.54 0.55
N THR A 6 -7.32 0.91 0.81
CA THR A 6 -6.37 1.37 1.82
C THR A 6 -5.06 1.79 1.17
N LEU A 7 -4.65 3.04 1.43
CA LEU A 7 -3.36 3.58 1.03
C LEU A 7 -2.34 3.32 2.15
N GLU A 8 -1.33 2.51 1.87
CA GLU A 8 -0.31 2.15 2.87
C GLU A 8 0.78 3.23 2.92
N LYS A 9 1.03 3.76 4.12
CA LYS A 9 2.02 4.81 4.36
C LYS A 9 3.45 4.28 4.41
N CYS A 10 3.63 3.08 4.93
CA CYS A 10 4.94 2.49 5.16
C CYS A 10 4.95 0.97 5.02
N GLY A 11 6.13 0.43 4.74
CA GLY A 11 6.39 -1.00 4.80
C GLY A 11 7.30 -1.35 5.98
N HIS A 12 7.30 -2.61 6.41
CA HIS A 12 8.13 -3.07 7.54
C HIS A 12 9.10 -4.16 7.17
N ASN A 13 10.30 -4.10 7.75
CA ASN A 13 11.37 -5.02 7.42
C ASN A 13 11.24 -6.36 8.12
N LYS A 14 10.56 -6.46 9.27
CA LYS A 14 10.63 -7.63 10.16
C LYS A 14 9.27 -8.15 10.57
N GLY A 15 9.24 -9.42 10.98
CA GLY A 15 8.07 -10.07 11.58
C GLY A 15 7.39 -11.11 10.68
N TYR A 16 8.04 -11.49 9.58
CA TYR A 16 7.52 -12.45 8.61
C TYR A 16 7.61 -13.89 9.16
N LYS A 17 6.45 -14.54 9.31
CA LYS A 17 6.35 -15.93 9.79
C LYS A 17 5.45 -16.82 8.93
N GLY A 18 4.68 -16.20 8.03
CA GLY A 18 3.74 -16.90 7.15
C GLY A 18 4.47 -17.58 6.00
N LEU A 19 4.19 -18.86 5.78
CA LEU A 19 4.67 -19.59 4.62
C LEU A 19 3.92 -19.13 3.36
N ASP A 20 4.65 -18.89 2.28
CA ASP A 20 4.07 -18.61 0.98
C ASP A 20 3.48 -19.86 0.30
N ASN A 21 3.02 -19.71 -0.94
CA ASN A 21 2.46 -20.81 -1.74
C ASN A 21 3.47 -21.93 -2.02
N CYS A 22 4.78 -21.64 -1.96
CA CYS A 22 5.88 -22.61 -2.10
C CYS A 22 6.36 -23.16 -0.75
N ARG A 23 5.63 -22.85 0.34
CA ARG A 23 6.00 -23.18 1.72
C ARG A 23 7.32 -22.55 2.16
N PHE A 24 7.62 -21.37 1.64
CA PHE A 24 8.83 -20.63 1.96
C PHE A 24 8.51 -19.41 2.85
N CYS A 25 9.42 -19.15 3.78
CA CYS A 25 9.47 -17.92 4.58
C CYS A 25 10.96 -17.62 4.83
N PRO A 26 11.41 -16.35 4.71
CA PRO A 26 12.81 -16.00 4.96
C PRO A 26 13.26 -16.45 6.35
N GLY A 27 14.41 -17.12 6.44
CA GLY A 27 14.94 -17.64 7.71
C GLY A 27 15.23 -16.53 8.74
N SER A 28 15.63 -15.36 8.27
CA SER A 28 15.84 -14.16 9.09
C SER A 28 14.57 -13.42 9.49
N GLN A 29 13.41 -13.85 8.96
CA GLN A 29 12.11 -13.21 9.19
C GLN A 29 12.10 -11.71 8.83
N CYS A 30 13.00 -11.30 7.92
CA CYS A 30 13.09 -9.94 7.42
C CYS A 30 13.11 -9.87 5.88
N CYS A 31 12.88 -8.67 5.32
CA CYS A 31 12.98 -8.42 3.88
C CYS A 31 14.42 -8.21 3.43
N VAL A 32 15.15 -7.36 4.14
CA VAL A 32 16.50 -6.93 3.82
C VAL A 32 17.35 -6.97 5.09
N GLU A 33 18.43 -7.75 5.07
CA GLU A 33 19.42 -7.77 6.16
C GLU A 33 19.97 -6.37 6.40
N ASP A 34 20.07 -5.97 7.66
CA ASP A 34 20.51 -4.64 8.10
C ASP A 34 19.70 -3.45 7.53
N GLY A 35 18.54 -3.72 6.93
CA GLY A 35 17.60 -2.70 6.47
C GLY A 35 16.89 -1.98 7.64
N PRO A 36 16.45 -0.73 7.44
CA PRO A 36 15.71 0.04 8.45
C PRO A 36 14.41 -0.68 8.86
N GLU A 37 13.96 -0.52 10.10
CA GLU A 37 12.80 -1.29 10.61
C GLU A 37 11.51 -1.02 9.84
N SER A 38 11.30 0.22 9.42
CA SER A 38 10.23 0.64 8.53
C SER A 38 10.75 1.69 7.54
N ILE A 39 10.05 1.84 6.42
CA ILE A 39 10.30 2.89 5.43
C ILE A 39 8.96 3.52 5.08
N ASP A 40 8.86 4.83 5.24
CA ASP A 40 7.72 5.60 4.74
C ASP A 40 7.85 5.84 3.24
N SER A 41 6.71 5.84 2.54
CA SER A 41 6.66 6.37 1.17
C SER A 41 6.95 7.87 1.19
N ILE A 42 7.62 8.37 0.16
CA ILE A 42 7.76 9.82 -0.04
C ILE A 42 6.44 10.47 -0.49
N ILE A 43 5.45 9.67 -0.91
CA ILE A 43 4.14 10.15 -1.33
C ILE A 43 3.32 10.39 -0.07
N ASP A 44 2.86 11.63 0.13
CA ASP A 44 2.00 11.99 1.26
C ASP A 44 0.60 11.37 1.09
N MET A 45 0.44 10.17 1.64
CA MET A 45 -0.83 9.43 1.55
C MET A 45 -1.97 10.11 2.32
N ASP A 46 -1.68 10.94 3.33
CA ASP A 46 -2.71 11.74 4.01
C ASP A 46 -3.26 12.80 3.04
N ALA A 47 -2.37 13.49 2.33
CA ALA A 47 -2.76 14.45 1.29
C ALA A 47 -3.52 13.78 0.15
N VAL A 48 -3.04 12.64 -0.36
CA VAL A 48 -3.73 11.87 -1.40
C VAL A 48 -5.13 11.44 -0.92
N CYS A 49 -5.24 10.82 0.26
CA CYS A 49 -6.52 10.37 0.80
C CYS A 49 -7.51 11.54 0.95
N LYS A 50 -7.03 12.70 1.42
CA LYS A 50 -7.85 13.91 1.52
C LYS A 50 -8.36 14.36 0.15
N ARG A 51 -7.49 14.48 -0.86
CA ARG A 51 -7.88 14.90 -2.22
C ARG A 51 -8.86 13.91 -2.85
N VAL A 52 -8.57 12.62 -2.78
CA VAL A 52 -9.46 11.57 -3.33
C VAL A 52 -10.83 11.59 -2.66
N THR A 53 -10.90 11.79 -1.34
CA THR A 53 -12.17 11.88 -0.61
C THR A 53 -13.02 13.06 -1.10
N THR A 54 -12.39 14.17 -1.50
CA THR A 54 -13.12 15.33 -2.04
C THR A 54 -13.68 15.12 -3.45
N LEU A 55 -13.23 14.09 -4.18
CA LEU A 55 -13.75 13.75 -5.51
C LEU A 55 -15.14 13.09 -5.47
N GLY A 56 -15.63 12.68 -4.29
CA GLY A 56 -16.96 12.11 -4.13
C GLY A 56 -17.14 10.76 -4.83
N LEU A 57 -16.10 9.92 -4.84
CA LEU A 57 -16.14 8.60 -5.45
C LEU A 57 -17.09 7.65 -4.71
N ASP A 58 -17.67 6.70 -5.43
CA ASP A 58 -18.53 5.63 -4.87
C ASP A 58 -17.74 4.56 -4.07
N VAL A 59 -16.48 4.84 -3.71
CA VAL A 59 -15.55 3.93 -3.03
C VAL A 59 -14.94 4.66 -1.84
N SER A 60 -14.99 4.02 -0.69
CA SER A 60 -14.35 4.54 0.53
C SER A 60 -12.85 4.27 0.48
N VAL A 61 -12.07 5.32 0.75
CA VAL A 61 -10.60 5.28 0.79
C VAL A 61 -10.14 5.64 2.19
N THR A 62 -9.18 4.88 2.72
CA THR A 62 -8.58 5.07 4.05
C THR A 62 -7.06 4.97 3.95
N ILE A 63 -6.36 5.40 5.00
CA ILE A 63 -4.90 5.22 5.12
C ILE A 63 -4.59 4.13 6.15
N SER A 64 -3.40 3.55 6.05
CA SER A 64 -2.87 2.59 7.01
C SER A 64 -1.36 2.75 7.17
N GLN A 65 -0.85 2.42 8.35
CA GLN A 65 0.58 2.30 8.65
C GLN A 65 1.00 0.85 8.84
N ASP A 66 0.19 -0.11 8.40
CA ASP A 66 0.46 -1.52 8.54
C ASP A 66 -0.08 -2.30 7.34
N ALA A 67 0.80 -2.58 6.38
CA ALA A 67 0.48 -3.41 5.21
C ALA A 67 0.44 -4.92 5.55
N GLY A 68 0.49 -5.28 6.85
CA GLY A 68 0.52 -6.65 7.36
C GLY A 68 1.95 -7.17 7.52
N ARG A 69 2.12 -8.50 7.65
CA ARG A 69 3.45 -9.16 7.74
C ARG A 69 3.46 -10.47 6.93
N TYR A 70 3.08 -10.33 5.67
CA TYR A 70 3.07 -11.41 4.67
C TYR A 70 3.56 -10.84 3.33
N LEU A 71 3.14 -11.39 2.18
CA LEU A 71 3.66 -11.01 0.87
C LEU A 71 3.37 -9.55 0.47
N CYS A 72 2.26 -8.96 0.94
CA CYS A 72 1.92 -7.57 0.65
C CYS A 72 2.97 -6.60 1.21
N ASP A 73 3.17 -6.60 2.53
CA ASP A 73 4.19 -5.79 3.21
C ASP A 73 5.60 -6.13 2.72
N PHE A 74 5.90 -7.42 2.49
CA PHE A 74 7.21 -7.84 1.99
C PHE A 74 7.54 -7.19 0.64
N THR A 75 6.59 -7.25 -0.30
CA THR A 75 6.74 -6.64 -1.62
C THR A 75 6.82 -5.12 -1.52
N TYR A 76 6.00 -4.52 -0.66
CA TYR A 76 5.98 -3.08 -0.47
C TYR A 76 7.29 -2.56 0.13
N TYR A 77 7.73 -3.11 1.26
CA TYR A 77 8.99 -2.74 1.91
C TYR A 77 10.17 -2.92 0.95
N THR A 78 10.24 -4.05 0.24
CA THR A 78 11.32 -4.32 -0.71
C THR A 78 11.35 -3.26 -1.84
N SER A 79 10.18 -2.86 -2.33
CA SER A 79 10.05 -1.80 -3.35
C SER A 79 10.45 -0.44 -2.80
N LEU A 80 10.01 -0.09 -1.57
CA LEU A 80 10.41 1.13 -0.88
C LEU A 80 11.93 1.20 -0.67
N TYR A 81 12.55 0.11 -0.23
CA TYR A 81 13.99 0.03 -0.02
C TYR A 81 14.77 0.27 -1.33
N GLN A 82 14.41 -0.45 -2.39
CA GLN A 82 15.06 -0.30 -3.69
C GLN A 82 14.80 1.08 -4.34
N GLY A 83 13.57 1.57 -4.20
CA GLY A 83 13.12 2.86 -4.74
C GLY A 83 13.51 4.08 -3.90
N ARG A 84 14.21 3.89 -2.77
CA ARG A 84 14.54 4.96 -1.81
C ARG A 84 13.30 5.76 -1.41
N GLY A 85 12.25 5.04 -0.99
CA GLY A 85 10.94 5.58 -0.60
C GLY A 85 9.99 5.90 -1.76
N ARG A 86 10.42 5.80 -3.03
CA ARG A 86 9.57 6.08 -4.22
C ARG A 86 8.73 4.87 -4.62
N SER A 87 7.83 4.46 -3.75
CA SER A 87 6.88 3.38 -4.04
C SER A 87 5.58 3.63 -3.30
N ALA A 88 4.47 3.17 -3.87
CA ALA A 88 3.14 3.19 -3.26
C ALA A 88 2.59 1.78 -3.21
N PHE A 89 1.78 1.48 -2.20
CA PHE A 89 1.03 0.25 -2.12
C PHE A 89 -0.41 0.54 -1.73
N VAL A 90 -1.33 -0.14 -2.42
CA VAL A 90 -2.77 0.04 -2.24
C VAL A 90 -3.42 -1.33 -2.05
N HIS A 91 -4.02 -1.55 -0.88
CA HIS A 91 -4.91 -2.68 -0.68
C HIS A 91 -6.32 -2.35 -1.19
N VAL A 92 -6.94 -3.30 -1.88
CA VAL A 92 -8.33 -3.18 -2.34
C VAL A 92 -9.22 -4.25 -1.72
N PRO A 93 -10.52 -3.98 -1.48
CA PRO A 93 -11.47 -5.00 -1.09
C PRO A 93 -11.59 -6.13 -2.12
N PRO A 94 -12.07 -7.31 -1.73
CA PRO A 94 -12.36 -8.38 -2.66
C PRO A 94 -13.30 -7.93 -3.78
N LEU A 95 -13.03 -8.40 -5.01
CA LEU A 95 -13.84 -8.03 -6.16
C LEU A 95 -15.30 -8.46 -5.99
N GLY A 96 -16.23 -7.53 -6.28
CA GLY A 96 -17.66 -7.71 -6.09
C GLY A 96 -18.13 -7.56 -4.64
N LYS A 97 -17.23 -7.22 -3.70
CA LYS A 97 -17.53 -7.13 -2.26
C LYS A 97 -16.68 -6.05 -1.57
N PRO A 98 -17.18 -4.82 -1.36
CA PRO A 98 -18.51 -4.30 -1.72
C PRO A 98 -18.57 -3.67 -3.12
N TYR A 99 -17.43 -3.55 -3.81
CA TYR A 99 -17.30 -2.79 -5.06
C TYR A 99 -17.07 -3.71 -6.25
N ASN A 100 -17.63 -3.36 -7.41
CA ASN A 100 -17.35 -4.05 -8.67
C ASN A 100 -16.02 -3.58 -9.28
N ALA A 101 -15.62 -4.22 -10.39
CA ALA A 101 -14.34 -3.94 -11.06
C ALA A 101 -14.23 -2.49 -11.54
N ASP A 102 -15.32 -1.95 -12.10
CA ASP A 102 -15.33 -0.60 -12.65
C ASP A 102 -15.21 0.46 -11.56
N GLN A 103 -15.87 0.26 -10.42
CA GLN A 103 -15.77 1.13 -9.25
C GLN A 103 -14.33 1.14 -8.71
N LEU A 104 -13.73 -0.04 -8.50
CA LEU A 104 -12.34 -0.14 -8.04
C LEU A 104 -11.36 0.44 -9.07
N GLY A 105 -11.57 0.19 -10.36
CA GLY A 105 -10.72 0.71 -11.43
C GLY A 105 -10.73 2.23 -11.51
N ARG A 106 -11.93 2.85 -11.42
CA ARG A 106 -12.06 4.32 -11.37
C ARG A 106 -11.41 4.89 -10.11
N ALA A 107 -11.61 4.26 -8.96
CA ALA A 107 -10.99 4.70 -7.71
C ALA A 107 -9.47 4.63 -7.76
N LEU A 108 -8.90 3.51 -8.22
CA LEU A 108 -7.45 3.35 -8.38
C LEU A 108 -6.85 4.37 -9.36
N ARG A 109 -7.54 4.64 -10.47
CA ARG A 109 -7.12 5.68 -11.41
C ARG A 109 -7.04 7.05 -10.74
N ALA A 110 -8.11 7.47 -10.04
CA ALA A 110 -8.14 8.75 -9.35
C ALA A 110 -7.06 8.83 -8.25
N ILE A 111 -6.84 7.74 -7.50
CA ILE A 111 -5.77 7.65 -6.49
C ILE A 111 -4.40 7.87 -7.14
N ILE A 112 -4.11 7.21 -8.27
CA ILE A 112 -2.83 7.37 -8.98
C ILE A 112 -2.66 8.80 -9.50
N GLU A 113 -3.71 9.39 -10.08
CA GLU A 113 -3.69 10.79 -10.55
C GLU A 113 -3.38 11.75 -9.38
N GLU A 114 -3.99 11.55 -8.19
CA GLU A 114 -3.71 12.37 -7.01
C GLU A 114 -2.32 12.13 -6.41
N MET A 115 -1.80 10.88 -6.44
CA MET A 115 -0.42 10.58 -6.03
C MET A 115 0.59 11.35 -6.89
N LEU A 116 0.38 11.38 -8.21
CA LEU A 116 1.22 12.14 -9.13
C LEU A 116 1.12 13.64 -8.85
N GLY A 117 -0.10 14.16 -8.67
CA GLY A 117 -0.33 15.58 -8.37
C GLY A 117 0.24 16.03 -7.02
N VAL A 118 0.38 15.14 -6.04
CA VAL A 118 1.08 15.42 -4.77
C VAL A 118 2.60 15.49 -4.98
N LEU A 119 3.17 14.58 -5.78
CA LEU A 119 4.60 14.55 -6.07
C LEU A 119 5.09 15.74 -6.90
N GLU A 120 4.27 16.26 -7.82
CA GLU A 120 4.61 17.45 -8.63
C GLU A 120 4.66 18.74 -7.81
N GLN A 121 4.11 18.74 -6.59
CA GLN A 121 4.06 19.91 -5.70
C GLN A 121 5.14 19.87 -4.59
N ALA A 122 5.96 18.81 -4.56
CA ALA A 122 6.98 18.55 -3.54
C ALA A 122 8.38 19.04 -3.92
#